data_AF-A0A957J710-F1
#
_entry.id   AF-A0A957J710-F1
#
_cell.length_a   1.000
_cell.length_b   1.000
_cell.length_c   1.000
_cell.angle_alpha   90.00
_cell.angle_beta   90.00
_cell.angle_gamma   90.00
#
_symmetry.space_group_name_H-M   'P 1'
#
loop_
_entity.id
_entity.type
_entity.pdbx_description
1 polymer ?
#
loop_
_entity_poly.entity_id
_entity_poly.type
_entity_poly.pdbx_seq_one_letter_code
_entity_poly.pdbx_strand_id
1 'polypeptide(L)'
;MSVLWRRFTALTFVACLSLWLGVTVWSLLLPPPATAASQVIINEWSQGTDGNEEWVELLVLDGPLDLRGWDLGDSTPGDLLFNEVEFWSAVPAGSLIILYNNTGAIPLTPDTD
;
A
#
# COMPACT_ATOMS: atom_id res chain seq x y z
N MET A 1 31.06 -12.87 -63.35
CA MET A 1 31.13 -11.63 -62.55
C MET A 1 30.13 -11.73 -61.40
N SER A 2 30.62 -12.24 -60.28
CA SER A 2 29.89 -12.95 -59.21
C SER A 2 29.84 -12.15 -57.90
N VAL A 3 29.80 -10.82 -57.99
CA VAL A 3 29.97 -9.95 -56.80
C VAL A 3 28.69 -9.22 -56.38
N LEU A 4 27.65 -9.19 -57.22
CA LEU A 4 26.44 -8.39 -56.95
C LEU A 4 25.41 -9.04 -56.01
N TRP A 5 25.45 -10.36 -55.78
CA TRP A 5 24.42 -11.06 -54.99
C TRP A 5 24.71 -11.18 -53.49
N ARG A 6 25.88 -10.76 -53.02
CA ARG A 6 26.26 -10.85 -51.58
C ARG A 6 25.90 -9.62 -50.74
N ARG A 7 25.33 -8.55 -51.34
CA ARG A 7 25.09 -7.28 -50.63
C ARG A 7 23.64 -7.04 -50.18
N PHE A 8 22.68 -7.86 -50.59
CA PHE A 8 21.27 -7.66 -50.24
C PHE A 8 20.81 -8.39 -48.97
N THR A 9 21.60 -9.32 -48.43
CA THR A 9 21.21 -10.12 -47.26
C THR A 9 21.56 -9.47 -45.91
N ALA A 10 22.46 -8.48 -45.89
CA ALA A 10 22.96 -7.89 -44.65
C ALA A 10 22.10 -6.72 -44.13
N LEU A 11 21.40 -5.99 -45.00
CA LEU A 11 20.71 -4.76 -44.61
C LEU A 11 19.36 -5.00 -43.90
N THR A 12 18.67 -6.10 -44.24
CA THR A 12 17.37 -6.47 -43.64
C THR A 12 17.50 -7.07 -42.24
N PHE A 13 18.64 -7.70 -41.91
CA PHE A 13 18.89 -8.25 -40.56
C PHE A 13 19.20 -7.15 -39.52
N VAL A 14 19.86 -6.06 -39.93
CA VAL A 14 20.27 -4.97 -39.02
C VAL A 14 19.08 -4.12 -38.57
N ALA A 15 18.09 -3.89 -39.44
CA ALA A 15 16.90 -3.12 -39.11
C ALA A 15 15.94 -3.84 -38.14
N CYS A 16 15.88 -5.18 -38.20
CA CYS A 16 15.01 -5.98 -37.32
C CYS A 16 15.58 -6.13 -35.90
N LEU A 17 16.92 -6.24 -35.77
CA LEU A 17 17.61 -6.34 -34.48
C LEU A 17 17.62 -5.01 -33.70
N SER A 18 17.65 -3.87 -34.39
CA SER A 18 17.64 -2.54 -33.77
C SER A 18 16.25 -2.11 -33.29
N LEU A 19 15.17 -2.53 -33.96
CA LEU A 19 13.80 -2.38 -33.45
C LEU A 19 13.52 -3.28 -32.23
N TRP A 20 14.08 -4.49 -32.19
CA TRP A 20 13.97 -5.38 -31.02
C TRP A 20 14.78 -4.89 -29.81
N LEU A 21 16.02 -4.42 -30.02
CA LEU A 21 16.84 -3.83 -28.96
C LEU A 21 16.29 -2.47 -28.48
N GLY A 22 15.68 -1.68 -29.35
CA GLY A 22 15.03 -0.42 -28.97
C GLY A 22 13.84 -0.64 -28.03
N VAL A 23 12.98 -1.64 -28.32
CA VAL A 23 11.82 -1.95 -27.47
C VAL A 23 12.23 -2.54 -26.11
N THR A 24 13.27 -3.38 -26.05
CA THR A 24 13.72 -3.97 -24.77
C THR A 24 14.46 -2.97 -23.88
N VAL A 25 15.22 -2.03 -24.46
CA VAL A 25 15.89 -0.96 -23.70
C VAL A 25 14.89 0.05 -23.13
N TRP A 26 13.82 0.37 -23.87
CA TRP A 26 12.76 1.27 -23.38
C TRP A 26 11.95 0.66 -22.23
N SER A 27 11.71 -0.66 -22.22
CA SER A 27 11.03 -1.35 -21.12
C SER A 27 11.87 -1.45 -19.84
N LEU A 28 13.21 -1.39 -19.94
CA LEU A 28 14.12 -1.39 -18.79
C LEU A 28 14.27 0.00 -18.12
N LEU A 29 13.81 1.06 -18.77
CA LEU A 29 13.86 2.45 -18.27
C LEU A 29 12.58 2.85 -17.52
N LEU A 30 11.50 2.06 -17.63
CA LEU A 30 10.29 2.27 -16.84
C LEU A 30 10.55 1.74 -15.42
N PRO A 31 10.47 2.58 -14.38
CA PRO A 31 10.46 2.06 -13.02
C PRO A 31 9.28 1.09 -12.90
N PRO A 32 9.43 -0.02 -12.15
CA PRO A 32 8.30 -0.89 -11.87
C PRO A 32 7.17 -0.04 -11.24
N PRO A 33 5.89 -0.37 -11.49
CA PRO A 33 4.80 0.30 -10.81
C PRO A 33 5.07 0.22 -9.31
N ALA A 34 5.15 1.38 -8.66
CA ALA A 34 5.34 1.43 -7.22
C ALA A 34 4.11 0.78 -6.59
N THR A 35 4.29 -0.34 -5.92
CA THR A 35 3.27 -0.87 -5.02
C THR A 35 3.16 0.15 -3.89
N ALA A 36 2.00 0.80 -3.74
CA ALA A 36 1.76 1.66 -2.60
C ALA A 36 1.91 0.80 -1.33
N ALA A 37 2.87 1.14 -0.48
CA ALA A 37 2.98 0.52 0.83
C ALA A 37 1.76 0.92 1.67
N SER A 38 1.27 0.01 2.51
CA SER A 38 0.21 0.35 3.46
C SER A 38 0.73 1.40 4.43
N GLN A 39 0.01 2.52 4.57
CA GLN A 39 0.38 3.58 5.52
C GLN A 39 -0.07 3.25 6.95
N VAL A 40 -1.16 2.49 7.06
CA VAL A 40 -1.74 1.96 8.31
C VAL A 40 -2.15 0.51 8.06
N ILE A 41 -2.05 -0.34 9.08
CA ILE A 41 -2.61 -1.71 9.06
C ILE A 41 -3.51 -1.92 10.26
N ILE A 42 -4.41 -2.90 10.16
CA ILE A 42 -5.03 -3.51 11.33
C ILE A 42 -4.00 -4.47 11.93
N ASN A 43 -3.49 -4.15 13.11
CA ASN A 43 -2.57 -5.02 13.83
C ASN A 43 -3.34 -6.16 14.52
N GLU A 44 -4.47 -5.84 15.13
CA GLU A 44 -5.33 -6.80 15.82
C GLU A 44 -6.79 -6.33 15.83
N TRP A 45 -7.73 -7.27 15.99
CA TRP A 45 -9.14 -6.98 16.22
C TRP A 45 -9.78 -8.05 17.13
N SER A 46 -10.77 -7.65 17.92
CA SER A 46 -11.54 -8.57 18.77
C SER A 46 -12.99 -8.13 18.86
N GLN A 47 -13.89 -9.10 19.01
CA GLN A 47 -15.32 -8.90 19.29
C GLN A 47 -15.62 -8.77 20.79
N GLY A 48 -14.60 -8.94 21.64
CA GLY A 48 -14.77 -9.04 23.08
C GLY A 48 -15.52 -10.31 23.50
N THR A 49 -15.97 -10.37 24.76
CA THR A 49 -16.66 -11.57 25.29
C THR A 49 -18.15 -11.59 24.96
N ASP A 50 -18.81 -10.43 25.01
CA ASP A 50 -20.28 -10.31 24.92
C ASP A 50 -20.75 -9.34 23.79
N GLY A 51 -19.90 -9.07 22.79
CA GLY A 51 -20.21 -8.18 21.66
C GLY A 51 -20.32 -6.69 22.00
N ASN A 52 -20.06 -6.30 23.25
CA ASN A 52 -20.06 -4.90 23.72
C ASN A 52 -18.67 -4.43 24.19
N GLU A 53 -17.64 -5.18 23.80
CA GLU A 53 -16.24 -4.94 24.18
C GLU A 53 -15.34 -5.07 22.94
N GLU A 54 -15.89 -4.69 21.79
CA GLU A 54 -15.19 -4.81 20.51
C GLU A 54 -14.11 -3.75 20.41
N TRP A 55 -13.00 -4.15 19.80
CA TRP A 55 -11.93 -3.22 19.51
C TRP A 55 -11.11 -3.61 18.31
N VAL A 56 -10.42 -2.61 17.79
CA VAL A 56 -9.46 -2.74 16.71
C VAL A 56 -8.22 -1.93 17.06
N GLU A 57 -7.06 -2.52 16.83
CA GLU A 57 -5.78 -1.85 16.94
C GLU A 57 -5.22 -1.58 15.55
N LEU A 58 -4.88 -0.32 15.32
CA LEU A 58 -4.23 0.14 14.10
C LEU A 58 -2.77 0.45 14.39
N LEU A 59 -1.89 0.04 13.48
CA LEU A 59 -0.48 0.43 13.48
C LEU A 59 -0.19 1.37 12.31
N VAL A 60 0.30 2.57 12.61
CA VAL A 60 0.78 3.52 11.59
C VAL A 60 2.19 3.10 11.16
N LEU A 61 2.36 2.75 9.89
CA LEU A 61 3.63 2.29 9.34
C LEU A 61 4.47 3.43 8.75
N ASP A 62 3.82 4.43 8.17
CA ASP A 62 4.47 5.55 7.48
C ASP A 62 3.83 6.87 7.91
N GLY A 63 4.64 7.77 8.48
CA GLY A 63 4.17 9.03 9.05
C GLY A 63 5.27 10.10 9.14
N PRO A 64 4.95 11.34 9.56
CA PRO A 64 3.66 11.75 10.13
C PRO A 64 2.51 11.67 9.12
N LEU A 65 1.41 11.05 9.54
CA LEU A 65 0.25 10.76 8.70
C LEU A 65 -0.97 11.55 9.17
N ASP A 66 -1.64 12.21 8.23
CA ASP A 66 -2.91 12.88 8.48
C ASP A 66 -4.05 11.86 8.34
N LEU A 67 -4.65 11.49 9.46
CA LEU A 67 -5.76 10.55 9.54
C LEU A 67 -7.13 11.23 9.50
N ARG A 68 -7.21 12.57 9.43
CA ARG A 68 -8.50 13.27 9.44
C ARG A 68 -9.33 12.88 8.21
N GLY A 69 -10.62 12.63 8.43
CA GLY A 69 -11.55 12.21 7.40
C GLY A 69 -11.35 10.77 6.91
N TRP A 70 -10.41 10.01 7.50
CA TRP A 70 -10.30 8.58 7.22
C TRP A 70 -11.52 7.85 7.76
N ASP A 71 -11.89 6.79 7.04
CA ASP A 71 -13.05 5.96 7.32
C ASP A 71 -12.58 4.51 7.50
N LEU A 72 -12.89 3.95 8.66
CA LEU A 72 -12.68 2.53 8.95
C LEU A 72 -14.05 1.85 8.95
N GLY A 73 -14.27 1.02 7.94
CA GLY A 73 -15.53 0.32 7.72
C GLY A 73 -15.35 -0.87 6.80
N ASP A 74 -16.46 -1.54 6.48
CA ASP A 74 -16.44 -2.70 5.59
C ASP A 74 -16.54 -2.30 4.11
N SER A 75 -17.64 -2.66 3.44
CA SER A 75 -18.02 -2.23 2.11
C SER A 75 -18.86 -0.95 2.11
N THR A 76 -19.32 -0.45 3.27
CA THR A 76 -20.08 0.80 3.38
C THR A 76 -19.28 1.93 4.02
N PRO A 77 -19.35 3.16 3.47
CA PRO A 77 -18.75 4.31 4.14
C PRO A 77 -19.52 4.73 5.39
N GLY A 78 -18.80 5.32 6.36
CA GLY A 78 -19.34 6.04 7.50
C GLY A 78 -19.47 5.23 8.78
N ASP A 79 -18.76 4.11 8.90
CA ASP A 79 -18.80 3.26 10.09
C ASP A 79 -18.00 3.90 11.24
N LEU A 80 -16.73 4.23 11.02
CA LEU A 80 -15.85 4.90 11.98
C LEU A 80 -15.02 5.99 11.31
N LEU A 81 -15.38 7.24 11.57
CA LEU A 81 -14.71 8.40 10.99
C LEU A 81 -13.74 9.04 11.99
N PHE A 82 -12.49 9.21 11.56
CA PHE A 82 -11.54 10.09 12.23
C PHE A 82 -11.98 11.54 12.01
N ASN A 83 -12.38 12.21 13.08
CA ASN A 83 -12.87 13.58 13.01
C ASN A 83 -11.76 14.59 12.65
N GLU A 84 -12.15 15.82 12.29
CA GLU A 84 -11.25 16.88 11.79
C GLU A 84 -10.40 17.57 12.87
N VAL A 85 -10.14 16.92 14.00
CA VAL A 85 -9.38 17.53 15.11
C VAL A 85 -7.87 17.45 14.86
N GLU A 86 -7.14 18.43 15.39
CA GLU A 86 -5.69 18.58 15.18
C GLU A 86 -4.87 17.36 15.63
N PHE A 87 -5.35 16.61 16.63
CA PHE A 87 -4.70 15.39 17.11
C PHE A 87 -4.40 14.37 15.99
N TRP A 88 -5.29 14.26 14.99
CA TRP A 88 -5.14 13.30 13.89
C TRP A 88 -4.32 13.83 12.71
N SER A 89 -3.89 15.09 12.74
CA SER A 89 -3.29 15.75 11.57
C SER A 89 -1.85 15.31 11.26
N ALA A 90 -1.16 14.68 12.21
CA ALA A 90 0.26 14.33 12.09
C ALA A 90 0.65 13.14 12.98
N VAL A 91 -0.04 12.01 12.82
CA VAL A 91 0.20 10.80 13.63
C VAL A 91 1.56 10.18 13.26
N PRO A 92 2.49 10.00 14.21
CA PRO A 92 3.81 9.44 13.93
C PRO A 92 3.76 7.98 13.47
N ALA A 93 4.74 7.57 12.65
CA ALA A 93 5.00 6.16 12.39
C ALA A 93 5.34 5.41 13.70
N GLY A 94 4.87 4.17 13.81
CA GLY A 94 4.96 3.36 15.03
C GLY A 94 3.87 3.63 16.06
N SER A 95 2.92 4.54 15.79
CA SER A 95 1.79 4.78 16.68
C SER A 95 0.82 3.58 16.66
N LEU A 96 0.43 3.13 17.84
CA LEU A 96 -0.69 2.19 18.04
C LEU A 96 -1.94 3.00 18.41
N ILE A 97 -3.01 2.81 17.65
CA ILE A 97 -4.31 3.44 17.87
C ILE A 97 -5.30 2.35 18.21
N ILE A 98 -5.88 2.43 19.41
CA ILE A 98 -6.91 1.50 19.85
C ILE A 98 -8.26 2.20 19.77
N LEU A 99 -9.17 1.66 18.97
CA LEU A 99 -10.56 2.10 18.86
C LEU A 99 -11.43 1.06 19.57
N TYR A 100 -12.21 1.50 20.56
CA TYR A 100 -12.99 0.61 21.43
C TYR A 100 -14.44 1.15 21.56
N ASN A 101 -15.44 0.26 21.52
CA ASN A 101 -16.85 0.65 21.39
C ASN A 101 -17.59 1.01 22.71
N ASN A 102 -16.93 1.01 23.88
CA ASN A 102 -17.59 1.28 25.19
C ASN A 102 -16.65 1.87 26.29
N THR A 103 -17.15 2.12 27.51
CA THR A 103 -16.39 2.73 28.64
C THR A 103 -15.58 1.75 29.50
N GLY A 104 -15.57 0.46 29.15
CA GLY A 104 -14.74 -0.53 29.83
C GLY A 104 -13.29 -0.38 29.39
N ALA A 105 -12.48 0.35 30.14
CA ALA A 105 -11.04 0.27 29.96
C ALA A 105 -10.61 -1.18 30.20
N ILE A 106 -10.37 -1.94 29.14
CA ILE A 106 -9.68 -3.22 29.26
C ILE A 106 -8.29 -2.85 29.78
N PRO A 107 -7.87 -3.31 30.97
CA PRO A 107 -6.48 -3.16 31.37
C PRO A 107 -5.66 -3.78 30.24
N LEU A 108 -4.68 -3.07 29.70
CA LEU A 108 -3.68 -3.64 28.80
C LEU A 108 -2.86 -4.66 29.60
N THR A 109 -3.44 -5.81 29.90
CA THR A 109 -2.72 -6.99 30.30
C THR A 109 -2.10 -7.55 29.03
N PRO A 110 -0.83 -7.95 29.06
CA PRO A 110 -0.26 -8.72 27.97
C PRO A 110 -1.24 -9.82 27.60
N ASP A 111 -1.57 -9.94 26.32
CA ASP A 111 -2.30 -11.10 25.86
C ASP A 111 -1.47 -12.34 26.23
N THR A 112 -2.13 -13.32 26.82
CA THR A 112 -1.51 -14.58 27.24
C THR A 112 -2.06 -15.77 26.47
N ASP A 113 -2.81 -15.52 25.40
CA ASP A 113 -3.24 -16.58 24.48
C ASP A 113 -2.09 -17.22 23.69
#